data_AF-E3FIV1-F1
#
_entry.id   AF-E3FIV1-F1
#
_cell.length_a   1.000
_cell.length_b   1.000
_cell.length_c   1.000
_cell.angle_alpha   90.00
_cell.angle_beta   90.00
_cell.angle_gamma   90.00
#
_symmetry.space_group_name_H-M   'P 1'
#
loop_
_entity.id
_entity.type
_entity.pdbx_description
1 polymer ?
#
loop_
_entity_poly.entity_id
_entity_poly.type
_entity_poly.pdbx_seq_one_letter_code
_entity_poly.pdbx_strand_id
1 'polypeptide(L)'
;MCKFEVGVPIQNEQQGTISLKYAQQVSAQTANRAAYAVLSEAHSGEMLAVLCIDFKEEYRRALGEQVSGSRVSECVTAGIETVYFDLPEGVKP
;
A
#
# COMPACT_ATOMS: atom_id res chain seq x y z
N MET A 1 -7.21 5.66 -10.07
CA MET A 1 -6.26 4.52 -9.98
C MET A 1 -5.89 4.35 -8.51
N CYS A 2 -5.89 3.13 -7.98
CA CYS A 2 -5.54 2.87 -6.57
C CYS A 2 -4.03 3.06 -6.38
N LYS A 3 -3.60 4.21 -5.87
CA LYS A 3 -2.20 4.59 -5.69
C LYS A 3 -2.03 5.28 -4.35
N PHE A 4 -1.04 4.86 -3.58
CA PHE A 4 -0.73 5.43 -2.28
C PHE A 4 0.73 5.14 -1.93
N GLU A 5 1.29 5.93 -1.02
CA GLU A 5 2.67 5.80 -0.54
C GLU A 5 2.71 5.00 0.76
N VAL A 6 3.78 4.22 0.94
CA VAL A 6 4.02 3.43 2.14
C VAL A 6 5.40 3.79 2.70
N GLY A 7 5.41 4.30 3.93
CA GLY A 7 6.61 4.57 4.70
C GLY A 7 6.77 3.54 5.82
N VAL A 8 7.93 2.87 5.87
CA VAL A 8 8.30 1.98 6.97
C VAL A 8 9.57 2.54 7.62
N PRO A 9 9.58 2.81 8.93
CA PRO A 9 10.76 3.33 9.60
C PRO A 9 11.87 2.28 9.64
N ILE A 10 13.11 2.74 9.50
CA ILE A 10 14.33 1.92 9.73
C ILE A 10 14.77 1.95 11.20
N GLN A 11 14.14 2.79 12.02
CA GLN A 11 14.34 2.84 13.46
C GLN A 11 13.07 3.36 14.17
N ASN A 12 12.66 2.72 15.26
CA ASN A 12 11.61 3.23 16.14
C ASN A 12 11.86 2.83 17.61
N GLU A 13 11.11 3.41 18.54
CA GLU A 13 11.29 3.16 19.99
C GLU A 13 10.89 1.74 20.42
N GLN A 14 9.90 1.13 19.75
CA GLN A 14 9.35 -0.17 20.13
C GLN A 14 10.19 -1.36 19.66
N GLN A 15 10.83 -1.25 18.49
CA GLN A 15 11.53 -2.35 17.81
C GLN A 15 13.02 -2.06 17.63
N GLY A 16 13.48 -0.87 17.98
CA GLY A 16 14.87 -0.46 17.80
C GLY A 16 15.20 -0.31 16.32
N THR A 17 16.30 -0.92 15.87
CA THR A 17 16.70 -0.88 14.46
C THR A 17 15.93 -1.90 13.65
N ILE A 18 15.33 -1.44 12.56
CA ILE A 18 14.56 -2.25 11.63
C ILE A 18 15.37 -2.41 10.36
N SER A 19 15.76 -3.65 10.02
CA SER A 19 16.51 -3.89 8.79
C SER A 19 15.68 -3.59 7.55
N LEU A 20 16.31 -3.08 6.49
CA LEU A 20 15.64 -2.80 5.21
C LEU A 20 14.95 -4.05 4.65
N LYS A 21 15.59 -5.22 4.75
CA LYS A 21 15.02 -6.50 4.31
C LYS A 21 13.73 -6.82 5.04
N TYR A 22 13.72 -6.66 6.37
CA TYR A 22 12.52 -6.88 7.17
C TYR A 22 11.43 -5.86 6.82
N ALA A 23 11.76 -4.58 6.70
CA ALA A 23 10.82 -3.52 6.32
C ALA A 23 10.14 -3.80 4.97
N GLN A 24 10.90 -4.25 3.97
CA GLN A 24 10.36 -4.65 2.66
C GLN A 24 9.46 -5.88 2.78
N GLN A 25 9.92 -6.91 3.50
CA GLN A 25 9.19 -8.16 3.66
C GLN A 25 7.87 -7.94 4.39
N VAL A 26 7.88 -7.27 5.54
CA VAL A 26 6.67 -7.02 6.34
C VAL A 26 5.68 -6.15 5.58
N SER A 27 6.17 -5.16 4.84
CA SER A 27 5.34 -4.31 3.97
C SER A 27 4.60 -5.14 2.92
N ALA A 28 5.33 -5.98 2.16
CA ALA A 28 4.75 -6.81 1.10
C ALA A 28 3.79 -7.89 1.65
N GLN A 29 4.16 -8.55 2.74
CA GLN A 29 3.31 -9.58 3.37
C GLN A 29 2.01 -8.98 3.90
N THR A 30 2.09 -7.80 4.51
CA THR A 30 0.92 -7.11 5.05
C THR A 30 0.01 -6.60 3.94
N ALA A 31 0.58 -6.08 2.84
CA ALA A 31 -0.20 -5.71 1.66
C ALA A 31 -0.98 -6.90 1.10
N ASN A 32 -0.34 -8.07 0.93
CA ASN A 32 -1.02 -9.27 0.45
C ASN A 32 -2.15 -9.72 1.40
N ARG A 33 -1.92 -9.64 2.71
CA ARG A 33 -2.93 -10.00 3.72
C ARG A 33 -4.12 -9.05 3.70
N ALA A 34 -3.88 -7.74 3.63
CA ALA A 34 -4.93 -6.73 3.55
C ALA A 34 -5.73 -6.87 2.24
N ALA A 35 -5.05 -7.10 1.11
CA ALA A 35 -5.71 -7.35 -0.17
C ALA A 35 -6.58 -8.60 -0.11
N TYR A 36 -6.09 -9.70 0.48
CA TYR A 36 -6.89 -10.90 0.67
C TYR A 36 -8.12 -10.62 1.54
N ALA A 37 -7.97 -9.93 2.68
CA ALA A 37 -9.08 -9.63 3.58
C ALA A 37 -10.20 -8.87 2.86
N VAL A 38 -9.86 -7.85 2.08
CA VAL A 38 -10.87 -7.05 1.35
C VAL A 38 -11.42 -7.79 0.13
N LEU A 39 -10.56 -8.34 -0.71
CA LEU A 39 -10.98 -8.91 -1.99
C LEU A 39 -11.66 -10.28 -1.86
N SER A 40 -11.40 -11.02 -0.77
CA SER A 40 -12.08 -12.30 -0.52
C SER A 40 -13.55 -12.14 -0.11
N GLU A 41 -13.91 -10.96 0.40
CA GLU A 41 -15.27 -10.60 0.81
C GLU A 41 -15.99 -9.76 -0.25
N ALA A 42 -15.32 -9.44 -1.36
CA ALA A 42 -15.85 -8.57 -2.39
C ALA A 42 -16.97 -9.24 -3.21
N HIS A 43 -18.02 -8.48 -3.49
CA HIS A 43 -19.19 -8.92 -4.24
C HIS A 43 -19.22 -8.37 -5.67
N SER A 44 -19.90 -9.08 -6.56
CA SER A 44 -20.12 -8.61 -7.93
C SER A 44 -20.93 -7.31 -7.92
N GLY A 45 -20.40 -6.27 -8.56
CA GLY A 45 -21.04 -4.95 -8.64
C GLY A 45 -20.48 -3.91 -7.67
N GLU A 46 -19.59 -4.30 -6.75
CA GLU A 46 -18.88 -3.32 -5.91
C GLU A 46 -17.95 -2.44 -6.74
N MET A 47 -17.90 -1.16 -6.36
CA MET A 47 -17.04 -0.19 -7.03
C MET A 47 -15.59 -0.44 -6.61
N LEU A 48 -14.69 -0.64 -7.59
CA LEU A 48 -13.25 -0.79 -7.35
C LEU A 48 -12.64 0.36 -6.53
N ALA A 49 -13.23 1.56 -6.62
CA ALA A 49 -12.81 2.69 -5.81
C ALA A 49 -13.05 2.49 -4.31
N VAL A 50 -14.18 1.86 -3.94
CA VAL A 50 -14.52 1.54 -2.55
C VAL A 50 -13.58 0.45 -2.03
N LEU A 51 -13.42 -0.64 -2.79
CA LEU A 51 -12.48 -1.72 -2.44
C LEU A 51 -11.03 -1.22 -2.27
N CYS A 52 -10.61 -0.23 -3.05
CA CYS A 52 -9.30 0.40 -2.88
C CYS A 52 -9.17 1.18 -1.56
N ILE A 53 -10.22 1.93 -1.17
CA ILE A 53 -10.25 2.66 0.09
C ILE A 53 -10.19 1.66 1.26
N ASP A 54 -11.00 0.60 1.21
CA ASP A 54 -11.02 -0.43 2.24
C ASP A 54 -9.68 -1.14 2.35
N PHE A 55 -9.06 -1.48 1.21
CA PHE A 55 -7.73 -2.07 1.17
C PHE A 55 -6.68 -1.14 1.78
N LYS A 56 -6.70 0.15 1.44
CA LYS A 56 -5.75 1.12 1.96
C LYS A 56 -5.88 1.26 3.49
N GLU A 57 -7.10 1.33 4.00
CA GLU A 57 -7.35 1.44 5.44
C GLU A 57 -6.96 0.16 6.19
N GLU A 58 -7.30 -1.01 5.65
CA GLU A 58 -6.91 -2.28 6.25
C GLU A 58 -5.38 -2.46 6.24
N TYR A 59 -4.72 -2.08 5.15
CA TYR A 59 -3.28 -2.13 5.07
C TYR A 59 -2.62 -1.16 6.06
N ARG A 60 -3.12 0.08 6.17
CA ARG A 60 -2.65 1.08 7.14
C ARG A 60 -2.75 0.54 8.57
N ARG A 61 -3.89 -0.05 8.92
CA ARG A 61 -4.14 -0.65 10.24
C ARG A 61 -3.18 -1.81 10.50
N ALA A 62 -3.17 -2.80 9.62
CA ALA A 62 -2.38 -4.03 9.79
C ALA A 62 -0.87 -3.77 9.79
N LEU A 63 -0.39 -2.78 9.03
CA LEU A 63 1.02 -2.41 9.02
C LEU A 63 1.41 -1.64 10.29
N GLY A 64 0.53 -0.78 10.79
CA GLY A 64 0.73 -0.07 12.06
C GLY A 64 0.82 -0.99 13.27
N GLU A 65 0.07 -2.10 13.25
CA GLU A 65 0.13 -3.15 14.29
C GLU A 65 1.47 -3.91 14.27
N GLN A 66 2.12 -4.05 13.12
CA GLN A 66 3.38 -4.79 12.97
C GLN A 66 4.62 -3.90 13.06
N VAL A 67 4.55 -2.68 12.55
CA VAL A 67 5.64 -1.72 12.57
C VAL A 67 5.13 -0.37 13.05
N SER A 68 5.52 -0.04 14.27
CA SER A 68 5.19 1.24 14.88
C SER A 68 5.82 2.40 14.12
N GLY A 69 5.04 3.46 13.88
CA GLY A 69 5.47 4.60 13.08
C GLY A 69 5.45 4.38 11.56
N SER A 70 4.94 3.24 11.08
CA SER A 70 4.63 3.06 9.66
C SER A 70 3.52 4.02 9.20
N ARG A 71 3.53 4.35 7.91
CA ARG A 71 2.61 5.31 7.30
C ARG A 71 2.09 4.77 5.98
N VAL A 72 0.80 4.95 5.75
CA VAL A 72 0.15 4.77 4.45
C VAL A 72 -0.60 6.06 4.16
N SER A 73 -0.23 6.77 3.11
CA SER A 73 -0.77 8.08 2.76
C SER A 73 -1.14 8.16 1.29
N GLU A 74 -1.95 9.14 0.89
CA GLU A 74 -2.09 9.46 -0.54
C GLU A 74 -0.72 9.63 -1.19
N CYS A 75 -0.59 9.26 -2.46
CA CYS A 75 0.60 9.61 -3.22
C CYS A 75 0.69 11.14 -3.33
N VAL A 76 1.70 11.74 -2.69
CA VAL A 76 1.92 13.19 -2.74
C VAL A 76 3.12 13.53 -3.63
N THR A 77 3.80 12.53 -4.21
CA THR A 77 5.03 12.79 -4.97
C THR A 77 4.75 13.57 -6.26
N ALA A 78 4.94 14.89 -6.21
CA ALA A 78 5.12 15.72 -7.38
C ALA A 78 6.42 15.29 -8.09
N GLY A 79 6.35 14.99 -9.39
CA GLY A 79 7.52 14.71 -10.22
C GLY A 79 7.87 13.23 -10.45
N ILE A 80 7.07 12.28 -9.96
CA ILE A 80 7.15 10.89 -10.47
C ILE A 80 6.07 10.74 -11.54
N GLU A 81 6.47 10.80 -12.81
CA GLU A 81 5.60 10.39 -13.91
C GLU A 81 5.25 8.91 -13.74
N THR A 82 3.96 8.62 -13.67
CA THR A 82 3.51 7.23 -13.60
C THR A 82 3.75 6.55 -14.93
N VAL A 83 4.67 5.59 -14.95
CA VAL A 83 4.89 4.71 -16.10
C VAL A 83 3.71 3.75 -16.19
N TYR A 84 2.97 3.82 -17.31
CA TYR A 84 1.89 2.91 -17.61
C TYR A 84 2.48 1.67 -18.28
N PHE A 85 2.31 0.50 -17.67
CA PHE A 85 2.90 -0.74 -18.18
C PHE A 85 2.12 -1.39 -19.32
N ASP A 86 0.98 -0.82 -19.75
CA ASP A 86 0.09 -1.44 -20.77
C ASP A 86 -0.57 -0.44 -21.75
N LEU A 87 -0.11 0.80 -21.87
CA LEU A 87 -0.62 1.68 -22.94
C LEU A 87 0.13 1.38 -24.25
N PRO A 88 -0.58 1.08 -25.36
CA PRO A 88 0.06 1.05 -26.67
C PRO A 88 0.73 2.39 -26.93
N GLU A 89 1.92 2.35 -27.54
CA GLU A 89 2.72 3.54 -27.81
C GLU A 89 1.87 4.63 -28.49
N GLY A 90 1.83 5.82 -27.87
CA GLY A 90 1.17 7.00 -28.44
C GLY A 90 -0.09 7.47 -27.72
N VAL A 91 -0.57 6.78 -26.69
CA VAL A 91 -1.70 7.27 -25.89
C VAL A 91 -1.18 8.06 -24.67
N LYS A 92 -1.34 9.38 -24.71
CA LYS A 92 -1.27 10.24 -23.52
C LYS A 92 -2.67 10.34 -22.89
N PRO A 93 -2.76 10.49 -21.55
CA PRO A 93 -4.04 10.69 -20.87
C PRO A 93 -4.76 11.96 -21.32
#